data_AF-A0A956LWL4-F1
#
_entry.id   AF-A0A956LWL4-F1
#
_cell.length_a   1.000
_cell.length_b   1.000
_cell.length_c   1.000
_cell.angle_alpha   90.00
_cell.angle_beta   90.00
_cell.angle_gamma   90.00
#
_symmetry.space_group_name_H-M   'P 1'
#
loop_
_entity.id
_entity.type
_entity.pdbx_description
1 polymer ?
#
loop_
_entity_poly.entity_id
_entity_poly.type
_entity_poly.pdbx_seq_one_letter_code
_entity_poly.pdbx_strand_id
1 'polypeptide(L)'
;MTARGLLATLLMLALSGLMPAWSGECTEGESRLLSRLEYWNGRSFAGDPRACGEISGALRCLVYNRIDLLHWAGPNTAGYFQSLRDSPLRPRVVSACTPLLTAPECSPYGDLGLQAAEDLAMFGVKQANGHDILGILVDRSRSSQTRLPYLALAAIGDSRVLAVLRTTYDSLSVGARDEAASYEILQLVNCLYHLPGDSSVAFAAAITDADPDTAVVARARHVVEARRQR
;
A
#
# COMPACT_ATOMS: atom_id res chain seq x y z
N MET A 1 21.71 -23.23 -40.54
CA MET A 1 21.69 -22.08 -39.61
C MET A 1 23.02 -21.37 -39.71
N THR A 2 23.02 -20.07 -40.03
CA THR A 2 24.26 -19.28 -40.16
C THR A 2 24.76 -18.81 -38.79
N ALA A 3 26.07 -18.68 -38.62
CA ALA A 3 26.70 -18.25 -37.35
C ALA A 3 26.15 -16.90 -36.82
N ARG A 4 25.63 -16.05 -37.71
CA ARG A 4 24.95 -14.79 -37.36
C ARG A 4 23.61 -14.99 -36.64
N GLY A 5 22.87 -16.06 -36.97
CA GLY A 5 21.62 -16.39 -36.29
C GLY A 5 21.85 -16.83 -34.84
N LEU A 6 22.90 -17.63 -34.60
CA LEU A 6 23.25 -18.11 -33.26
C LEU A 6 23.68 -16.96 -32.33
N LEU A 7 24.43 -16.00 -32.87
CA LEU A 7 24.89 -14.82 -32.12
C LEU A 7 23.72 -13.92 -31.70
N ALA A 8 22.74 -13.71 -32.60
CA ALA A 8 21.54 -12.93 -32.29
C ALA A 8 20.67 -13.60 -31.21
N THR A 9 20.54 -14.94 -31.23
CA THR A 9 19.80 -15.68 -30.20
C THR A 9 20.53 -15.67 -28.85
N LEU A 10 21.86 -15.80 -28.84
CA LEU A 10 22.67 -15.68 -27.62
C LEU A 10 22.66 -14.26 -27.05
N LEU A 11 22.65 -13.23 -27.90
CA LEU A 11 22.53 -11.84 -27.46
C LEU A 11 21.15 -11.56 -26.85
N MET A 12 20.08 -12.09 -27.43
CA MET A 12 18.71 -11.98 -26.90
C MET A 12 18.56 -12.74 -25.58
N LEU A 13 19.19 -13.91 -25.41
CA LEU A 13 19.24 -14.66 -24.14
C LEU A 13 20.10 -13.96 -23.07
N ALA A 14 21.20 -13.32 -23.46
CA ALA A 14 22.04 -12.54 -22.56
C ALA A 14 21.36 -11.21 -22.13
N LEU A 15 20.58 -10.59 -23.01
CA LEU A 15 19.80 -9.38 -22.72
C LEU A 15 18.53 -9.67 -21.91
N SER A 16 17.89 -10.82 -22.12
CA SER A 16 16.77 -11.27 -21.27
C SER A 16 17.23 -11.77 -19.89
N GLY A 17 18.52 -12.07 -19.71
CA GLY A 17 19.14 -12.32 -18.41
C GLY A 17 19.52 -11.06 -17.60
N LEU A 18 19.36 -9.86 -18.17
CA LEU A 18 19.70 -8.57 -17.51
C LEU A 18 18.50 -7.80 -16.96
N MET A 19 17.30 -8.31 -17.15
CA MET A 19 16.13 -7.88 -16.40
C MET A 19 15.77 -9.05 -15.50
N PRO A 20 15.95 -8.98 -14.16
CA PRO A 20 15.33 -9.97 -13.30
C PRO A 20 13.83 -9.96 -13.66
N ALA A 21 13.32 -11.07 -14.15
CA ALA A 21 11.90 -11.29 -14.15
C ALA A 21 11.51 -11.31 -12.67
N TRP A 22 10.95 -10.21 -12.16
CA TRP A 22 10.39 -10.15 -10.82
C TRP A 22 9.15 -11.04 -10.81
N SER A 23 9.36 -12.35 -10.62
CA SER A 23 8.29 -13.34 -10.49
C SER A 23 7.59 -13.21 -9.14
N GLY A 24 7.17 -12.01 -8.75
CA GLY A 24 6.33 -11.73 -7.57
C GLY A 24 6.85 -12.19 -6.20
N GLU A 25 7.97 -12.90 -6.12
CA GLU A 25 8.44 -13.57 -4.93
C GLU A 25 9.46 -12.70 -4.20
N CYS A 26 9.03 -12.13 -3.08
CA CYS A 26 9.90 -11.45 -2.14
C CYS A 26 10.67 -12.49 -1.31
N THR A 27 11.70 -13.08 -1.93
CA THR A 27 12.53 -14.14 -1.33
C THR A 27 13.59 -13.60 -0.36
N GLU A 28 13.84 -12.30 -0.39
CA GLU A 28 14.78 -11.63 0.50
C GLU A 28 14.15 -11.36 1.86
N GLY A 29 14.90 -11.61 2.94
CA GLY A 29 14.47 -11.23 4.29
C GLY A 29 14.42 -9.71 4.49
N GLU A 30 13.51 -9.25 5.36
CA GLU A 30 13.26 -7.83 5.65
C GLU A 30 14.53 -7.02 5.94
N SER A 31 15.48 -7.58 6.70
CA SER A 31 16.75 -6.87 6.99
C SER A 31 17.59 -6.59 5.74
N ARG A 32 17.54 -7.46 4.72
CA ARG A 32 18.28 -7.28 3.46
C ARG A 32 17.61 -6.22 2.59
N LEU A 33 16.27 -6.24 2.53
CA LEU A 33 15.47 -5.21 1.86
C LEU A 33 15.75 -3.83 2.48
N LEU A 34 15.78 -3.75 3.81
CA LEU A 34 16.13 -2.52 4.53
C LEU A 34 17.55 -2.05 4.24
N SER A 35 18.53 -2.95 4.24
CA SER A 35 19.90 -2.58 3.88
C SER A 35 20.02 -2.07 2.44
N ARG A 36 19.17 -2.53 1.51
CA ARG A 36 19.09 -1.98 0.16
C ARG A 36 18.52 -0.55 0.15
N LEU A 37 17.46 -0.28 0.92
CA LEU A 37 16.91 1.08 1.06
C LEU A 37 17.92 2.02 1.73
N GLU A 38 18.54 1.58 2.83
CA GLU A 38 19.56 2.32 3.57
C GLU A 38 20.78 2.66 2.70
N TYR A 39 21.16 1.78 1.77
CA TYR A 39 22.26 2.05 0.83
C TYR A 39 22.02 3.31 0.00
N TRP A 40 20.77 3.55 -0.41
CA TRP A 40 20.38 4.70 -1.23
C TRP A 40 20.16 5.99 -0.44
N ASN A 41 20.17 5.93 0.90
CA ASN A 41 20.07 7.13 1.73
C ASN A 41 21.24 8.09 1.48
N GLY A 42 20.92 9.33 1.11
CA GLY A 42 21.91 10.37 0.81
C GLY A 42 22.62 10.21 -0.53
N ARG A 43 22.22 9.25 -1.37
CA ARG A 43 22.74 9.08 -2.73
C ARG A 43 21.77 9.65 -3.74
N SER A 44 22.30 10.22 -4.83
CA SER A 44 21.48 10.58 -5.99
C SER A 44 21.16 9.32 -6.80
N PHE A 45 19.88 9.09 -7.02
CA PHE A 45 19.35 8.05 -7.93
C PHE A 45 18.39 8.63 -8.96
N ALA A 46 18.24 9.95 -9.00
CA ALA A 46 17.32 10.62 -9.92
C ALA A 46 17.72 10.35 -11.37
N GLY A 47 16.81 9.77 -12.15
CA GLY A 47 17.04 9.41 -13.54
C GLY A 47 17.87 8.13 -13.74
N ASP A 48 18.17 7.35 -12.70
CA ASP A 48 18.75 6.01 -12.81
C ASP A 48 17.64 4.94 -12.70
N PRO A 49 17.22 4.32 -13.83
CA PRO A 49 16.15 3.32 -13.82
C PRO A 49 16.50 2.06 -13.03
N ARG A 50 17.79 1.72 -12.90
CA ARG A 50 18.20 0.56 -12.11
C ARG A 50 18.04 0.86 -10.63
N ALA A 51 18.52 2.02 -10.18
CA ALA A 51 18.37 2.45 -8.80
C ALA A 51 16.90 2.58 -8.39
N CYS A 52 16.07 3.22 -9.24
CA CYS A 52 14.62 3.30 -9.01
C CYS A 52 13.97 1.91 -8.90
N GLY A 53 14.36 0.95 -9.75
CA GLY A 53 13.84 -0.41 -9.70
C GLY A 53 14.26 -1.17 -8.45
N GLU A 54 15.51 -1.00 -7.99
CA GLU A 54 16.02 -1.58 -6.75
C GLU A 54 15.27 -1.04 -5.51
N ILE A 55 14.99 0.27 -5.48
CA ILE A 55 14.27 0.93 -4.39
C ILE A 55 12.79 0.51 -4.37
N SER A 56 12.07 0.70 -5.49
CA SER A 56 10.64 0.32 -5.60
C SER A 56 10.44 -1.15 -5.27
N GLY A 57 11.35 -1.98 -5.77
CA GLY A 57 11.37 -3.38 -5.48
C GLY A 57 11.53 -3.74 -4.00
N ALA A 58 12.41 -3.04 -3.29
CA ALA A 58 12.58 -3.22 -1.85
C ALA A 58 11.36 -2.77 -1.05
N LEU A 59 10.77 -1.62 -1.39
CA LEU A 59 9.54 -1.10 -0.76
C LEU A 59 8.39 -2.09 -0.94
N ARG A 60 8.13 -2.51 -2.20
CA ARG A 60 7.09 -3.50 -2.49
C ARG A 60 7.27 -4.77 -1.67
N CYS A 61 8.50 -5.26 -1.52
CA CYS A 61 8.75 -6.50 -0.81
C CYS A 61 8.80 -6.39 0.71
N LEU A 62 8.94 -5.19 1.27
CA LEU A 62 9.06 -4.99 2.70
C LEU A 62 7.77 -5.38 3.44
N VAL A 63 6.61 -5.17 2.80
CA VAL A 63 5.31 -5.33 3.46
C VAL A 63 4.35 -6.31 2.75
N TYR A 64 4.46 -6.50 1.42
CA TYR A 64 3.41 -7.17 0.65
C TYR A 64 3.42 -8.71 0.64
N ASN A 65 4.28 -9.38 1.39
CA ASN A 65 4.42 -10.84 1.27
C ASN A 65 3.36 -11.66 2.05
N ARG A 66 2.35 -11.03 2.69
CA ARG A 66 1.51 -11.71 3.70
C ARG A 66 0.00 -11.42 3.70
N ILE A 67 -0.54 -10.65 2.76
CA ILE A 67 -1.97 -10.26 2.78
C ILE A 67 -2.65 -10.58 1.45
N ASP A 68 -3.75 -11.34 1.50
CA ASP A 68 -4.71 -11.41 0.40
C ASP A 68 -5.43 -10.05 0.27
N LEU A 69 -5.10 -9.32 -0.79
CA LEU A 69 -5.60 -7.96 -1.07
C LEU A 69 -7.13 -7.88 -1.25
N LEU A 70 -7.83 -9.01 -1.41
CA LEU A 70 -9.28 -9.06 -1.53
C LEU A 70 -9.99 -9.40 -0.20
N HIS A 71 -9.29 -10.08 0.71
CA HIS A 71 -9.87 -10.60 1.97
C HIS A 71 -9.03 -10.25 3.20
N TRP A 72 -8.63 -8.99 3.30
CA TRP A 72 -7.77 -8.52 4.39
C TRP A 72 -8.52 -7.93 5.59
N ALA A 73 -9.85 -7.80 5.53
CA ALA A 73 -10.65 -7.43 6.71
C ALA A 73 -10.75 -8.62 7.66
N GLY A 74 -10.12 -8.54 8.84
CA GLY A 74 -10.16 -9.64 9.79
C GLY A 74 -9.09 -9.57 10.89
N PRO A 75 -9.18 -10.47 11.88
CA PRO A 75 -8.27 -10.50 13.03
C PRO A 75 -6.83 -10.85 12.62
N ASN A 76 -6.63 -11.67 11.58
CA ASN A 76 -5.29 -12.03 11.11
C ASN A 76 -4.52 -10.81 10.61
N THR A 77 -5.14 -9.98 9.76
CA THR A 77 -4.52 -8.74 9.28
C THR A 77 -4.35 -7.72 10.39
N ALA A 78 -5.29 -7.63 11.33
CA ALA A 78 -5.13 -6.76 12.49
C ALA A 78 -3.92 -7.19 13.35
N GLY A 79 -3.73 -8.48 13.56
CA GLY A 79 -2.56 -9.05 14.22
C GLY A 79 -1.26 -8.79 13.44
N TYR A 80 -1.31 -8.83 12.11
CA TYR A 80 -0.17 -8.48 11.26
C TYR A 80 0.21 -6.99 11.39
N PHE A 81 -0.75 -6.06 11.31
CA PHE A 81 -0.48 -4.65 11.56
C PHE A 81 0.16 -4.41 12.94
N GLN A 82 -0.36 -5.10 13.97
CA GLN A 82 0.22 -5.01 15.30
C GLN A 82 1.66 -5.54 15.33
N SER A 83 1.94 -6.67 14.67
CA SER A 83 3.29 -7.22 14.59
C SER A 83 4.28 -6.30 13.88
N LEU A 84 3.84 -5.54 12.88
CA LEU A 84 4.68 -4.53 12.20
C LEU A 84 4.95 -3.34 13.13
N ARG A 85 3.94 -2.84 13.84
CA ARG A 85 4.10 -1.75 14.81
C ARG A 85 5.07 -2.12 15.94
N ASP A 86 5.03 -3.36 16.39
CA ASP A 86 5.89 -3.89 17.45
C ASP A 86 7.25 -4.40 16.93
N SER A 87 7.47 -4.37 15.61
CA SER A 87 8.69 -4.89 15.00
C SER A 87 9.94 -4.14 15.48
N PRO A 88 11.02 -4.84 15.88
CA PRO A 88 12.29 -4.20 16.24
C PRO A 88 12.95 -3.50 15.04
N LEU A 89 12.50 -3.78 13.81
CA LEU A 89 12.98 -3.13 12.60
C LEU A 89 12.31 -1.76 12.35
N ARG A 90 11.22 -1.44 13.04
CA ARG A 90 10.46 -0.20 12.82
C ARG A 90 11.32 1.07 12.79
N PRO A 91 12.31 1.29 13.70
CA PRO A 91 13.18 2.46 13.61
C PRO A 91 14.02 2.51 12.33
N ARG A 92 14.47 1.36 11.83
CA ARG A 92 15.21 1.26 10.57
C ARG A 92 14.32 1.56 9.38
N VAL A 93 13.07 1.07 9.38
CA VAL A 93 12.07 1.44 8.35
C VAL A 93 11.88 2.94 8.32
N VAL A 94 11.66 3.58 9.47
CA VAL A 94 11.53 5.04 9.55
C VAL A 94 12.75 5.73 8.96
N SER A 95 13.95 5.32 9.36
CA SER A 95 15.19 5.91 8.86
C SER A 95 15.42 5.70 7.36
N ALA A 96 14.98 4.57 6.80
CA ALA A 96 15.18 4.22 5.39
C ALA A 96 14.13 4.87 4.48
N CYS A 97 12.87 4.94 4.91
CA CYS A 97 11.77 5.45 4.09
C CYS A 97 11.63 6.98 4.17
N THR A 98 12.03 7.62 5.28
CA THR A 98 11.87 9.08 5.44
C THR A 98 12.50 9.91 4.32
N PRO A 99 13.75 9.64 3.87
CA PRO A 99 14.36 10.39 2.77
C PRO A 99 13.65 10.21 1.43
N LEU A 100 12.92 9.10 1.27
CA LEU A 100 12.18 8.80 0.03
C LEU A 100 10.85 9.54 -0.05
N LEU A 101 10.33 10.09 1.05
CA LEU A 101 9.06 10.85 1.06
C LEU A 101 9.08 12.09 0.15
N THR A 102 10.27 12.62 -0.14
CA THR A 102 10.49 13.75 -1.05
C THR A 102 11.19 13.33 -2.34
N ALA A 103 11.31 12.02 -2.59
CA ALA A 103 11.92 11.52 -3.82
C ALA A 103 11.11 11.96 -5.05
N PRO A 104 11.78 12.26 -6.18
CA PRO A 104 11.10 12.49 -7.44
C PRO A 104 10.40 11.21 -7.92
N GLU A 105 9.41 11.37 -8.80
CA GLU A 105 8.82 10.23 -9.51
C GLU A 105 9.89 9.48 -10.32
N CYS A 106 9.80 8.16 -10.28
CA CYS A 106 10.73 7.24 -10.93
C CYS A 106 9.99 6.46 -12.01
N SER A 107 9.97 6.94 -13.26
CA SER A 107 9.37 6.16 -14.36
C SER A 107 10.25 4.95 -14.73
N PRO A 108 9.69 3.74 -14.99
CA PRO A 108 8.28 3.34 -14.94
C PRO A 108 7.80 2.82 -13.56
N TYR A 109 8.61 2.95 -12.52
CA TYR A 109 8.39 2.40 -11.17
C TYR A 109 7.44 3.23 -10.28
N GLY A 110 6.92 4.34 -10.81
CA GLY A 110 5.91 5.19 -10.16
C GLY A 110 6.48 6.12 -9.10
N ASP A 111 5.61 6.51 -8.16
CA ASP A 111 5.94 7.42 -7.08
C ASP A 111 6.55 6.65 -5.90
N LEU A 112 7.87 6.80 -5.71
CA LEU A 112 8.60 6.19 -4.59
C LEU A 112 8.24 6.83 -3.25
N GLY A 113 7.84 8.10 -3.23
CA GLY A 113 7.41 8.79 -2.03
C GLY A 113 6.07 8.27 -1.53
N LEU A 114 5.15 7.95 -2.44
CA LEU A 114 3.90 7.26 -2.10
C LEU A 114 4.18 5.86 -1.55
N GLN A 115 5.00 5.05 -2.22
CA GLN A 115 5.38 3.70 -1.74
C GLN A 115 6.06 3.76 -0.35
N ALA A 116 6.95 4.72 -0.12
CA ALA A 116 7.59 4.91 1.18
C ALA A 116 6.58 5.33 2.27
N ALA A 117 5.59 6.16 1.93
CA ALA A 117 4.52 6.53 2.85
C ALA A 117 3.62 5.33 3.18
N GLU A 118 3.35 4.45 2.22
CA GLU A 118 2.60 3.21 2.44
C GLU A 118 3.33 2.31 3.43
N ASP A 119 4.63 2.09 3.25
CA ASP A 119 5.44 1.30 4.19
C ASP A 119 5.45 1.91 5.59
N LEU A 120 5.68 3.22 5.70
CA LEU A 120 5.63 3.92 7.00
C LEU A 120 4.28 3.76 7.69
N ALA A 121 3.19 3.91 6.94
CA ALA A 121 1.83 3.72 7.43
C ALA A 121 1.58 2.28 7.90
N MET A 122 2.11 1.29 7.18
CA MET A 122 2.02 -0.14 7.54
C MET A 122 2.72 -0.45 8.87
N PHE A 123 3.81 0.26 9.18
CA PHE A 123 4.48 0.23 10.48
C PHE A 123 3.84 1.19 11.51
N GLY A 124 2.67 1.76 11.25
CA GLY A 124 1.94 2.66 12.16
C GLY A 124 2.66 3.97 12.42
N VAL A 125 3.40 4.50 11.45
CA VAL A 125 4.09 5.80 11.54
C VAL A 125 3.18 6.88 10.98
N LYS A 126 2.73 7.79 11.84
CA LYS A 126 1.83 8.91 11.47
C LYS A 126 2.58 10.14 10.97
N GLN A 127 3.78 10.36 11.51
CA GLN A 127 4.67 11.45 11.15
C GLN A 127 6.11 10.98 11.10
N ALA A 128 6.88 11.48 10.15
CA ALA A 128 8.31 11.21 10.03
C ALA A 128 9.04 12.49 9.58
N ASN A 129 9.96 13.00 10.41
CA ASN A 129 10.71 14.24 10.14
C ASN A 129 9.83 15.44 9.70
N GLY A 130 8.68 15.62 10.36
CA GLY A 130 7.72 16.69 10.05
C GLY A 130 6.77 16.41 8.89
N HIS A 131 6.95 15.31 8.15
CA HIS A 131 6.02 14.89 7.11
C HIS A 131 4.77 14.23 7.71
N ASP A 132 3.58 14.68 7.30
CA ASP A 132 2.30 14.03 7.63
C ASP A 132 2.03 12.87 6.67
N ILE A 133 2.16 11.64 7.16
CA ILE A 133 2.08 10.43 6.32
C ILE A 133 0.68 10.27 5.72
N LEU A 134 -0.38 10.53 6.49
CA LEU A 134 -1.74 10.47 5.96
C LEU A 134 -1.95 11.49 4.84
N GLY A 135 -1.47 12.73 5.03
CA GLY A 135 -1.53 13.78 4.01
C GLY A 135 -0.86 13.33 2.71
N ILE A 136 0.34 12.76 2.82
CA ILE A 136 1.08 12.23 1.66
C ILE A 136 0.29 11.13 0.93
N LEU A 137 -0.25 10.14 1.66
CA LEU A 137 -1.05 9.06 1.07
C LEU A 137 -2.26 9.60 0.31
N VAL A 138 -2.97 10.59 0.87
CA VAL A 138 -4.19 11.13 0.24
C VAL A 138 -3.85 12.03 -0.94
N ASP A 139 -2.92 12.97 -0.76
CA ASP A 139 -2.62 14.00 -1.76
C ASP A 139 -1.95 13.37 -2.98
N ARG A 140 -0.94 12.51 -2.78
CA ARG A 140 -0.21 11.89 -3.90
C ARG A 140 -1.07 10.88 -4.65
N SER A 141 -1.89 10.08 -3.97
CA SER A 141 -2.80 9.17 -4.67
C SER A 141 -3.77 9.92 -5.58
N ARG A 142 -4.34 11.04 -5.10
CA ARG A 142 -5.22 11.91 -5.90
C ARG A 142 -4.50 12.56 -7.07
N SER A 143 -3.31 13.12 -6.84
CA SER A 143 -2.52 13.77 -7.90
C SER A 143 -2.10 12.80 -9.01
N SER A 144 -1.73 11.57 -8.66
CA SER A 144 -1.34 10.54 -9.62
C SER A 144 -2.53 9.76 -10.21
N GLN A 145 -3.78 10.16 -9.89
CA GLN A 145 -5.01 9.46 -10.30
C GLN A 145 -4.99 7.96 -9.98
N THR A 146 -4.34 7.61 -8.87
CA THR A 146 -4.30 6.25 -8.36
C THR A 146 -5.36 6.09 -7.27
N ARG A 147 -5.81 4.86 -7.05
CA ARG A 147 -6.73 4.54 -5.95
C ARG A 147 -6.06 4.83 -4.62
N LEU A 148 -6.87 5.14 -3.59
CA LEU A 148 -6.33 5.28 -2.24
C LEU A 148 -5.72 3.95 -1.76
N PRO A 149 -4.60 3.99 -1.02
CA PRO A 149 -3.97 2.80 -0.49
C PRO A 149 -4.68 2.36 0.80
N TYR A 150 -5.89 1.81 0.67
CA TYR A 150 -6.78 1.46 1.78
C TYR A 150 -6.13 0.59 2.86
N LEU A 151 -5.22 -0.30 2.48
CA LEU A 151 -4.48 -1.14 3.41
C LEU A 151 -3.54 -0.31 4.31
N ALA A 152 -2.77 0.62 3.72
CA ALA A 152 -1.92 1.54 4.46
C ALA A 152 -2.76 2.50 5.34
N LEU A 153 -3.88 2.99 4.81
CA LEU A 153 -4.83 3.81 5.57
C LEU A 153 -5.42 3.07 6.78
N ALA A 154 -5.65 1.77 6.69
CA ALA A 154 -6.07 0.97 7.83
C ALA A 154 -4.93 0.77 8.85
N ALA A 155 -3.72 0.49 8.36
CA ALA A 155 -2.58 0.15 9.20
C ALA A 155 -2.03 1.34 9.99
N ILE A 156 -2.12 2.57 9.46
CA ILE A 156 -1.58 3.78 10.10
C ILE A 156 -2.24 4.10 11.45
N GLY A 157 -3.49 3.66 11.64
CA GLY A 157 -4.25 3.89 12.89
C GLY A 157 -4.46 5.37 13.22
N ASP A 158 -4.53 6.23 12.20
CA ASP A 158 -4.82 7.66 12.34
C ASP A 158 -6.33 7.91 12.36
N SER A 159 -6.82 8.66 13.36
CA SER A 159 -8.25 8.92 13.53
C SER A 159 -8.85 9.75 12.39
N ARG A 160 -8.02 10.49 11.66
CA ARG A 160 -8.46 11.30 10.50
C ARG A 160 -8.85 10.45 9.29
N VAL A 161 -8.43 9.18 9.23
CA VAL A 161 -8.74 8.26 8.11
C VAL A 161 -10.24 8.13 7.91
N LEU A 162 -11.04 8.08 8.99
CA LEU A 162 -12.50 7.96 8.87
C LEU A 162 -13.12 9.12 8.07
N ALA A 163 -12.61 10.34 8.22
CA ALA A 163 -13.10 11.49 7.45
C ALA A 163 -12.79 11.32 5.95
N VAL A 164 -11.58 10.85 5.61
CA VAL A 164 -11.18 10.55 4.24
C VAL A 164 -12.11 9.49 3.63
N LEU A 165 -12.37 8.40 4.36
CA LEU A 165 -13.25 7.34 3.88
C LEU A 165 -14.69 7.85 3.66
N ARG A 166 -15.25 8.65 4.57
CA ARG A 166 -16.59 9.23 4.38
C ARG A 166 -16.68 10.05 3.09
N THR A 167 -15.75 10.97 2.88
CA THR A 167 -15.71 11.79 1.66
C THR A 167 -15.58 10.93 0.40
N THR A 168 -14.73 9.89 0.44
CA THR A 168 -14.59 8.97 -0.70
C THR A 168 -15.86 8.17 -0.96
N TYR A 169 -16.49 7.59 0.07
CA TYR A 169 -17.75 6.87 -0.07
C TYR A 169 -18.84 7.76 -0.66
N ASP A 170 -19.02 8.97 -0.13
CA ASP A 170 -20.01 9.93 -0.64
C ASP A 170 -19.77 10.19 -2.13
N SER A 171 -18.52 10.40 -2.54
CA SER A 171 -18.17 10.63 -3.96
C SER A 171 -18.47 9.43 -4.88
N LEU A 172 -18.25 8.21 -4.40
CA LEU A 172 -18.46 6.98 -5.17
C LEU A 172 -19.92 6.51 -5.15
N SER A 173 -20.69 6.96 -4.16
CA SER A 173 -22.08 6.56 -3.96
C SER A 173 -23.07 7.31 -4.86
N VAL A 174 -22.66 8.42 -5.48
CA VAL A 174 -23.51 9.26 -6.32
C VAL A 174 -23.65 8.68 -7.72
N GLY A 175 -24.89 8.37 -8.11
CA GLY A 175 -25.23 7.94 -9.48
C GLY A 175 -25.11 6.43 -9.71
N ALA A 176 -25.09 6.04 -10.99
CA ALA A 176 -24.90 4.64 -11.36
C ALA A 176 -23.44 4.24 -11.10
N ARG A 177 -23.22 3.21 -10.27
CA ARG A 177 -21.89 2.71 -9.93
C ARG A 177 -21.41 1.70 -10.98
N ASP A 178 -20.17 1.85 -11.41
CA ASP A 178 -19.48 0.83 -12.19
C ASP A 178 -18.78 -0.20 -11.28
N GLU A 179 -18.15 -1.21 -11.89
CA GLU A 179 -17.42 -2.25 -11.17
C GLU A 179 -16.22 -1.70 -10.40
N ALA A 180 -15.54 -0.68 -10.93
CA ALA A 180 -14.37 -0.08 -10.31
C ALA A 180 -14.74 0.68 -9.02
N ALA A 181 -15.82 1.46 -9.05
CA ALA A 181 -16.36 2.15 -7.88
C ALA A 181 -16.85 1.15 -6.81
N SER A 182 -17.52 0.07 -7.23
CA SER A 182 -18.00 -0.97 -6.31
C SER A 182 -16.83 -1.70 -5.63
N TYR A 183 -15.78 -2.04 -6.39
CA TYR A 183 -14.54 -2.58 -5.84
C TYR A 183 -13.89 -1.63 -4.83
N GLU A 184 -13.84 -0.34 -5.15
CA GLU A 184 -13.23 0.66 -4.27
C GLU A 184 -14.01 0.85 -2.96
N ILE A 185 -15.35 0.84 -3.01
CA ILE A 185 -16.20 0.86 -1.81
C ILE A 185 -15.94 -0.40 -0.96
N LEU A 186 -15.77 -1.58 -1.55
CA LEU A 186 -15.44 -2.78 -0.78
C LEU A 186 -14.09 -2.65 -0.04
N GLN A 187 -13.08 -2.06 -0.68
CA GLN A 187 -11.77 -1.81 -0.03
C GLN A 187 -11.87 -0.78 1.09
N LEU A 188 -12.70 0.25 0.92
CA LEU A 188 -13.03 1.21 1.97
C LEU A 188 -13.71 0.53 3.17
N VAL A 189 -14.71 -0.32 2.93
CA VAL A 189 -15.38 -1.04 4.03
C VAL A 189 -14.41 -1.99 4.72
N ASN A 190 -13.49 -2.64 4.00
CA ASN A 190 -12.43 -3.43 4.62
C ASN A 190 -11.55 -2.59 5.55
N CYS A 191 -11.25 -1.34 5.17
CA CYS A 191 -10.50 -0.40 6.00
C CYS A 191 -11.24 -0.08 7.32
N LEU A 192 -12.56 0.09 7.30
CA LEU A 192 -13.36 0.37 8.50
C LEU A 192 -13.21 -0.70 9.59
N TYR A 193 -12.99 -1.96 9.23
CA TYR A 193 -12.76 -3.06 10.18
C TYR A 193 -11.60 -2.78 11.15
N HIS A 194 -10.59 -2.06 10.66
CA HIS A 194 -9.32 -1.85 11.35
C HIS A 194 -9.24 -0.48 12.04
N LEU A 195 -10.21 0.41 11.80
CA LEU A 195 -10.24 1.72 12.44
C LEU A 195 -10.81 1.63 13.85
N PRO A 196 -10.15 2.25 14.85
CA PRO A 196 -10.64 2.25 16.23
C PRO A 196 -11.85 3.19 16.41
N GLY A 197 -12.70 2.83 17.37
CA GLY A 197 -13.76 3.70 17.90
C GLY A 197 -15.15 3.44 17.30
N ASP A 198 -16.18 3.92 18.01
CA ASP A 198 -17.58 3.64 17.66
C ASP A 198 -18.02 4.39 16.40
N SER A 199 -17.30 5.44 16.00
CA SER A 199 -17.61 6.22 14.80
C SER A 199 -17.38 5.46 13.50
N SER A 200 -16.42 4.52 13.44
CA SER A 200 -16.22 3.66 12.26
C SER A 200 -17.34 2.61 12.15
N VAL A 201 -17.79 2.09 13.30
CA VAL A 201 -18.90 1.13 13.41
C VAL A 201 -20.23 1.78 13.03
N ALA A 202 -20.49 2.99 13.54
CA ALA A 202 -21.67 3.77 13.17
C ALA A 202 -21.69 4.08 11.67
N PHE A 203 -20.52 4.35 11.07
CA PHE A 203 -20.44 4.55 9.63
C PHE A 203 -20.69 3.26 8.83
N ALA A 204 -20.14 2.12 9.27
CA ALA A 204 -20.45 0.82 8.67
C ALA A 204 -21.95 0.45 8.81
N ALA A 205 -22.59 0.80 9.92
CA ALA A 205 -24.03 0.62 10.10
C ALA A 205 -24.84 1.47 9.10
N ALA A 206 -24.46 2.75 8.91
CA ALA A 206 -25.09 3.61 7.92
C ALA A 206 -24.96 3.05 6.48
N ILE A 207 -23.81 2.48 6.12
CA ILE A 207 -23.62 1.79 4.84
C ILE A 207 -24.54 0.56 4.74
N THR A 208 -24.69 -0.20 5.82
CA THR A 208 -25.58 -1.39 5.86
C THR A 208 -27.03 -1.01 5.58
N ASP A 209 -27.47 0.16 6.05
CA ASP A 209 -28.86 0.61 5.94
C ASP A 209 -29.18 1.28 4.60
N ALA A 210 -28.18 1.90 3.95
CA ALA A 210 -28.40 2.77 2.80
C ALA A 210 -27.82 2.26 1.47
N ASP A 211 -26.84 1.35 1.49
CA ASP A 211 -26.15 0.95 0.27
C ASP A 211 -26.97 -0.05 -0.57
N PRO A 212 -27.17 0.19 -1.88
CA PRO A 212 -27.93 -0.72 -2.74
C PRO A 212 -27.18 -2.00 -3.10
N ASP A 213 -25.85 -2.05 -2.96
CA ASP A 213 -25.06 -3.23 -3.30
C ASP A 213 -25.03 -4.22 -2.14
N THR A 214 -25.66 -5.37 -2.35
CA THR A 214 -25.73 -6.46 -1.36
C THR A 214 -24.36 -6.96 -0.89
N ALA A 215 -23.32 -6.92 -1.72
CA ALA A 215 -21.96 -7.33 -1.35
C ALA A 215 -21.31 -6.31 -0.40
N VAL A 216 -21.51 -5.02 -0.67
CA VAL A 216 -21.07 -3.91 0.20
C VAL A 216 -21.80 -4.00 1.55
N VAL A 217 -23.13 -4.17 1.53
CA VAL A 217 -23.95 -4.34 2.74
C VAL A 217 -23.49 -5.53 3.58
N ALA A 218 -23.26 -6.68 2.95
CA ALA A 218 -22.79 -7.88 3.65
C ALA A 218 -21.42 -7.64 4.31
N ARG A 219 -20.49 -6.96 3.62
CA ARG A 219 -19.17 -6.63 4.17
C ARG A 219 -19.26 -5.62 5.32
N ALA A 220 -20.11 -4.60 5.20
CA ALA A 220 -20.29 -3.60 6.25
C ALA A 220 -20.92 -4.18 7.52
N ARG A 221 -21.89 -5.09 7.37
CA ARG A 221 -22.47 -5.84 8.49
C ARG A 221 -21.43 -6.63 9.28
N HIS A 222 -20.48 -7.27 8.59
CA HIS A 222 -19.39 -7.99 9.24
C HIS A 222 -18.52 -7.08 10.10
N VAL A 223 -18.30 -5.82 9.70
CA VAL A 223 -17.60 -4.81 10.53
C VAL A 223 -18.38 -4.51 11.82
N VAL A 224 -19.69 -4.33 11.71
CA VAL A 224 -20.58 -4.07 12.87
C VAL A 224 -20.60 -5.26 13.84
N GLU A 225 -20.71 -6.48 13.32
CA GLU A 225 -20.76 -7.70 14.11
C GLU A 225 -19.43 -8.00 14.81
N ALA A 226 -18.31 -7.84 14.11
CA ALA A 226 -16.98 -8.07 14.67
C ALA A 226 -16.68 -7.17 15.88
N ARG A 227 -17.26 -5.97 15.94
CA ARG A 227 -17.10 -5.07 17.10
C ARG A 227 -17.81 -5.62 18.34
N ARG A 228 -18.98 -6.25 18.18
CA ARG A 228 -19.76 -6.78 19.31
C ARG A 228 -19.08 -7.96 20.02
N GLN A 229 -18.12 -8.60 19.36
CA GLN A 229 -17.40 -9.78 19.85
C GLN A 229 -16.06 -9.45 20.53
N ARG A 230 -15.63 -8.18 20.52
CA ARG A 230 -14.37 -7.70 21.14
C ARG A 230 -14.68 -6.96 22.43
#